data_AF-A0A6V6Y1B7-F1
#
_entry.id   AF-A0A6V6Y1B7-F1
#
_cell.length_a   1.000
_cell.length_b   1.000
_cell.length_c   1.000
_cell.angle_alpha   90.00
_cell.angle_beta   90.00
_cell.angle_gamma   90.00
#
_symmetry.space_group_name_H-M   'P 1'
#
loop_
_entity.id
_entity.type
_entity.pdbx_description
1 polymer ?
#
loop_
_entity_poly.entity_id
_entity_poly.type
_entity_poly.pdbx_seq_one_letter_code
_entity_poly.pdbx_strand_id
1 'polypeptide(L)'
;MNNHELTFGDFISQKRKDLRITLKDMADRLNISSPYLSDVEKGKRDSFDLDRLNQIAKILNLDEEESSIMMDLAGKQRNTVAPDLPEYILKTKGLSVALRKARDLDVKEEEWIKFIEEIEKER
;
A
#
# COMPACT_ATOMS: atom_id res chain seq x y z
N MET A 1 1.22 6.88 26.17
CA MET A 1 0.49 5.94 25.28
C MET A 1 1.25 5.94 23.98
N ASN A 2 1.84 4.81 23.60
CA ASN A 2 2.58 4.74 22.34
C ASN A 2 1.56 4.80 21.20
N ASN A 3 1.48 5.95 20.51
CA ASN A 3 0.85 6.04 19.20
C ASN A 3 1.73 5.22 18.25
N HIS A 4 1.53 3.90 18.23
CA HIS A 4 2.18 3.07 17.24
C HIS A 4 1.47 3.34 15.93
N GLU A 5 2.12 4.11 15.06
CA GLU A 5 1.65 4.29 13.69
C GLU A 5 1.60 2.90 13.04
N LEU A 6 0.47 2.57 12.39
CA LEU A 6 0.27 1.27 11.76
C LEU A 6 1.31 1.10 10.65
N THR A 7 2.14 0.06 10.76
CA THR A 7 3.10 -0.28 9.70
C THR A 7 2.52 -1.31 8.73
N PHE A 8 3.12 -1.44 7.55
CA PHE A 8 2.79 -2.51 6.61
C PHE A 8 2.90 -3.89 7.26
N GLY A 9 3.97 -4.12 8.04
CA GLY A 9 4.19 -5.36 8.77
C GLY A 9 3.09 -5.67 9.78
N ASP A 10 2.66 -4.66 10.55
CA ASP A 10 1.56 -4.78 11.51
C ASP A 10 0.24 -5.14 10.80
N PHE A 11 -0.08 -4.44 9.71
CA PHE A 11 -1.30 -4.65 8.94
C PHE A 11 -1.40 -6.08 8.41
N ILE A 12 -0.38 -6.57 7.70
CA ILE A 12 -0.41 -7.94 7.15
C ILE A 12 -0.40 -8.99 8.27
N SER A 13 0.31 -8.74 9.38
CA SER A 13 0.35 -9.68 10.51
C SER A 13 -1.02 -9.80 11.18
N GLN A 14 -1.73 -8.68 11.32
CA GLN A 14 -3.08 -8.64 11.89
C GLN A 14 -4.06 -9.39 10.97
N LYS A 15 -4.15 -9.00 9.69
CA LYS A 15 -5.03 -9.65 8.71
C LYS A 15 -4.80 -11.17 8.62
N ARG A 16 -3.52 -11.57 8.61
CA ARG A 16 -3.14 -12.99 8.61
C ARG A 16 -3.69 -13.73 9.84
N LYS A 17 -3.58 -13.13 11.03
CA LYS A 17 -4.08 -13.73 12.29
C LYS A 17 -5.59 -13.79 12.35
N ASP A 18 -6.30 -12.77 11.85
CA ASP A 18 -7.76 -12.74 11.79
C ASP A 18 -8.30 -13.89 10.94
N LEU A 19 -7.59 -14.24 9.86
CA LEU A 19 -7.88 -15.40 9.01
C LEU A 19 -7.31 -16.73 9.52
N ARG A 20 -6.69 -16.75 10.71
CA ARG A 20 -6.01 -17.92 11.31
C ARG A 20 -4.93 -18.53 10.42
N ILE A 21 -4.34 -17.72 9.52
CA ILE A 21 -3.22 -18.15 8.69
C ILE A 21 -1.96 -18.09 9.55
N THR A 22 -1.18 -19.17 9.57
CA THR A 22 0.08 -19.18 10.32
C THR A 22 1.18 -18.46 9.53
N LEU A 23 2.21 -17.96 10.21
CA LEU A 23 3.37 -17.35 9.55
C LEU A 23 3.99 -18.31 8.51
N LYS A 24 4.08 -19.60 8.86
CA LYS A 24 4.59 -20.64 7.96
C LYS A 24 3.69 -20.83 6.74
N ASP A 25 2.38 -20.97 6.95
CA ASP A 25 1.42 -21.15 5.86
C ASP A 25 1.44 -19.96 4.87
N MET A 26 1.46 -18.72 5.35
CA MET A 26 1.58 -17.56 4.47
C MET A 26 2.93 -17.53 3.73
N ALA A 27 4.03 -17.84 4.41
CA ALA A 27 5.35 -17.90 3.77
C ALA A 27 5.42 -18.97 2.67
N ASP A 28 4.84 -20.15 2.92
CA ASP A 28 4.75 -21.24 1.95
C ASP A 28 3.92 -20.81 0.72
N ARG A 29 2.77 -20.15 0.92
CA ARG A 29 1.92 -19.62 -0.17
C ARG A 29 2.59 -18.52 -0.99
N LEU A 30 3.44 -17.71 -0.35
CA LEU A 30 4.22 -16.66 -1.00
C LEU A 30 5.55 -17.17 -1.60
N ASN A 31 5.85 -18.46 -1.44
CA ASN A 31 7.12 -19.08 -1.85
C ASN A 31 8.34 -18.32 -1.30
N ILE A 32 8.32 -18.01 0.00
CA ILE A 32 9.41 -17.37 0.73
C ILE A 32 9.69 -18.10 2.04
N SER A 33 10.77 -17.75 2.73
CA SER A 33 11.08 -18.33 4.04
C SER A 33 10.29 -17.66 5.16
N SER A 34 9.84 -18.44 6.15
CA SER A 34 9.16 -17.89 7.34
C SER A 34 9.98 -16.84 8.10
N PRO A 35 11.33 -16.97 8.24
CA PRO A 35 12.15 -15.91 8.82
C PRO A 35 12.09 -14.60 8.03
N TYR A 36 12.08 -14.67 6.70
CA TYR A 36 11.99 -13.47 5.86
C TYR A 36 10.63 -12.78 6.03
N LEU A 37 9.52 -13.53 6.01
CA LEU A 37 8.21 -12.96 6.31
C LEU A 37 8.15 -12.36 7.73
N SER A 38 8.77 -13.02 8.72
CA SER A 38 8.82 -12.49 10.09
C SER A 38 9.58 -11.17 10.17
N ASP A 39 10.69 -11.03 9.45
CA ASP A 39 11.46 -9.80 9.42
C ASP A 39 10.69 -8.67 8.73
N VAL A 40 9.92 -8.97 7.68
CA VAL A 40 9.01 -8.01 7.05
C VAL A 40 7.89 -7.59 8.00
N GLU A 41 7.20 -8.53 8.65
CA GLU A 41 6.16 -8.23 9.66
C GLU A 41 6.68 -7.38 10.82
N LYS A 42 7.98 -7.48 11.14
CA LYS A 42 8.65 -6.69 12.20
C LYS A 42 9.28 -5.39 11.68
N GLY A 43 9.11 -5.04 10.41
CA GLY A 43 9.70 -3.84 9.81
C GLY A 43 11.23 -3.87 9.69
N LYS A 44 11.88 -5.03 9.82
CA LYS A 44 13.34 -5.19 9.68
C LYS A 44 13.82 -5.28 8.23
N ARG A 45 12.87 -5.44 7.30
CA ARG A 45 13.08 -5.53 5.85
C ARG A 45 12.05 -4.64 5.17
N ASP A 46 12.37 -4.20 3.96
CA ASP A 46 11.42 -3.47 3.12
C ASP A 46 10.18 -4.31 2.81
N SER A 47 9.11 -3.63 2.39
CA SER A 47 7.91 -4.28 1.86
C SER A 47 8.22 -5.03 0.56
N PHE A 48 7.26 -5.83 0.09
CA PHE A 48 7.42 -6.65 -1.10
C PHE A 48 7.28 -5.84 -2.41
N ASP A 49 7.61 -6.48 -3.53
CA ASP A 49 7.28 -5.98 -4.86
C ASP A 49 5.77 -6.04 -5.13
N LEU A 50 5.32 -5.35 -6.18
CA LEU A 50 3.91 -5.24 -6.54
C LEU A 50 3.27 -6.62 -6.79
N ASP A 51 3.98 -7.54 -7.45
CA ASP A 51 3.46 -8.87 -7.75
C ASP A 51 3.17 -9.66 -6.48
N ARG A 52 4.08 -9.63 -5.50
CA ARG A 52 3.88 -10.25 -4.20
C ARG A 52 2.83 -9.52 -3.37
N LEU A 53 2.74 -8.19 -3.42
CA LEU A 53 1.66 -7.46 -2.76
C LEU A 53 0.29 -7.88 -3.31
N ASN A 54 0.16 -8.04 -4.63
CA ASN A 54 -1.05 -8.57 -5.26
C ASN A 54 -1.37 -10.01 -4.81
N GLN A 55 -0.34 -10.85 -4.58
CA GLN A 55 -0.55 -12.18 -4.00
C GLN A 55 -1.00 -12.11 -2.55
N ILE A 56 -0.42 -11.20 -1.75
CA ILE A 56 -0.80 -10.98 -0.36
C ILE A 56 -2.26 -10.55 -0.27
N ALA A 57 -2.68 -9.58 -1.08
CA ALA A 57 -4.08 -9.14 -1.14
C ALA A 57 -5.04 -10.31 -1.39
N LYS A 58 -4.69 -11.21 -2.32
CA LYS A 58 -5.47 -12.42 -2.61
C LYS A 58 -5.46 -13.43 -1.47
N ILE A 59 -4.31 -13.71 -0.86
CA ILE A 59 -4.17 -14.66 0.25
C ILE A 59 -4.97 -14.19 1.47
N LEU A 60 -4.95 -12.87 1.72
CA LEU A 60 -5.63 -12.24 2.84
C LEU A 60 -7.08 -11.84 2.50
N ASN A 61 -7.56 -12.15 1.29
CA ASN A 61 -8.90 -11.82 0.82
C ASN A 61 -9.28 -10.35 1.11
N LEU A 62 -8.37 -9.43 0.79
CA LEU A 62 -8.57 -8.00 1.03
C LEU A 62 -9.59 -7.45 0.02
N ASP A 63 -10.44 -6.56 0.49
CA ASP A 63 -11.26 -5.72 -0.39
C ASP A 63 -10.42 -4.59 -1.03
N GLU A 64 -11.07 -3.74 -1.83
CA GLU A 64 -10.40 -2.65 -2.55
C GLU A 64 -9.82 -1.58 -1.60
N GLU A 65 -10.53 -1.27 -0.51
CA GLU A 65 -10.09 -0.29 0.49
C GLU A 65 -8.90 -0.82 1.27
N GLU A 66 -8.99 -2.05 1.77
CA GLU A 66 -7.93 -2.75 2.47
C GLU A 66 -6.69 -2.94 1.60
N SER A 67 -6.89 -3.23 0.30
CA SER A 67 -5.79 -3.35 -0.67
C SER A 67 -5.10 -2.01 -0.88
N SER A 68 -5.86 -0.92 -1.00
CA SER A 68 -5.30 0.43 -1.14
C SER A 68 -4.48 0.83 0.09
N ILE A 69 -5.03 0.60 1.30
CA ILE A 69 -4.31 0.81 2.56
C ILE A 69 -3.00 0.02 2.59
N MET A 70 -3.02 -1.25 2.18
CA MET A 70 -1.82 -2.08 2.13
C MET A 70 -0.76 -1.51 1.19
N MET A 71 -1.16 -1.04 -0.01
CA MET A 71 -0.25 -0.45 -0.98
C MET A 71 0.37 0.85 -0.46
N ASP A 72 -0.42 1.71 0.18
CA ASP A 72 0.06 2.95 0.80
C ASP A 72 1.08 2.66 1.91
N LEU A 73 0.78 1.71 2.79
CA LEU A 73 1.69 1.28 3.85
C LEU A 73 2.99 0.70 3.28
N ALA A 74 2.90 -0.09 2.19
CA ALA A 74 4.05 -0.67 1.52
C ALA A 74 4.93 0.41 0.86
N GLY A 75 4.33 1.42 0.24
CA GLY A 75 5.02 2.58 -0.33
C GLY A 75 5.72 3.40 0.76
N LYS A 76 5.01 3.72 1.85
CA LYS A 76 5.55 4.44 2.99
C LYS A 76 6.77 3.74 3.61
N GLN A 77 6.71 2.42 3.78
CA GLN A 77 7.85 1.66 4.31
C GLN A 77 9.10 1.75 3.41
N ARG A 78 8.91 1.87 2.09
CA ARG A 78 9.97 2.06 1.10
C ARG A 78 10.29 3.52 0.82
N ASN A 79 9.70 4.45 1.57
CA ASN A 79 9.79 5.90 1.37
C ASN A 79 9.50 6.32 -0.08
N THR A 80 8.43 5.76 -0.65
CA THR A 80 7.99 5.99 -2.03
C THR A 80 6.46 5.99 -2.12
N VAL A 81 5.92 6.28 -3.31
CA VAL A 81 4.47 6.19 -3.56
C VAL A 81 3.99 4.74 -3.49
N ALA A 82 2.67 4.54 -3.32
CA ALA A 82 2.06 3.22 -3.33
C ALA A 82 2.52 2.41 -4.57
N PRO A 83 2.96 1.14 -4.45
CA PRO A 83 3.63 0.41 -5.53
C PRO A 83 2.82 0.20 -6.82
N ASP A 84 1.51 0.37 -6.77
CA ASP A 84 0.56 0.26 -7.88
C ASP A 84 0.39 1.57 -8.68
N LEU A 85 0.67 2.73 -8.09
CA LEU A 85 0.52 4.04 -8.73
C LEU A 85 1.54 4.38 -9.84
N PRO A 86 2.83 3.97 -9.79
CA PRO A 86 3.83 4.37 -10.77
C PRO A 86 3.42 4.09 -12.21
N GLU A 87 2.83 2.93 -12.48
CA GLU A 87 2.40 2.55 -13.83
C GLU A 87 1.30 3.49 -14.36
N TYR A 88 0.30 3.79 -13.52
CA TYR A 88 -0.77 4.72 -13.86
C TYR A 88 -0.24 6.15 -14.08
N ILE A 89 0.68 6.60 -13.23
CA ILE A 89 1.32 7.92 -13.34
C ILE A 89 2.08 8.07 -14.65
N LEU A 90 2.82 7.03 -15.06
CA LEU A 90 3.62 7.04 -16.28
C LEU A 90 2.77 6.93 -17.55
N LYS A 91 1.66 6.18 -17.51
CA LYS A 91 0.76 6.00 -18.67
C LYS A 91 -0.14 7.22 -18.91
N THR A 92 -0.45 7.99 -17.88
CA THR A 92 -1.40 9.10 -17.96
C THR A 92 -0.71 10.39 -18.42
N LYS A 93 -0.93 10.77 -19.69
CA LYS A 93 -0.41 12.02 -20.25
C LYS A 93 -0.86 13.21 -19.42
N GLY A 94 0.09 14.05 -19.01
CA GLY A 94 -0.17 15.28 -18.26
C GLY A 94 -0.27 15.10 -16.75
N LEU A 95 -0.41 13.89 -16.21
CA LEU A 95 -0.55 13.70 -14.75
C LEU A 95 0.73 14.12 -14.00
N SER A 96 1.91 13.77 -14.49
CA SER A 96 3.16 14.26 -13.89
C SER A 96 3.30 15.78 -13.96
N VAL A 97 2.72 16.44 -14.97
CA VAL A 97 2.70 17.91 -15.06
C VAL A 97 1.74 18.49 -14.03
N ALA A 98 0.55 17.89 -13.89
CA ALA A 98 -0.43 18.28 -12.87
C ALA A 98 0.14 18.12 -11.45
N LEU A 99 0.77 16.98 -11.13
CA LEU A 99 1.41 16.74 -9.83
C LEU A 99 2.53 17.74 -9.54
N ARG A 100 3.38 18.06 -10.52
CA ARG A 100 4.42 19.10 -10.36
C ARG A 100 3.81 20.48 -10.12
N LYS A 101 2.78 20.85 -10.90
CA LYS A 101 2.11 22.14 -10.75
C LYS A 101 1.40 22.25 -9.41
N ALA A 102 0.74 21.19 -8.96
CA ALA A 102 0.08 21.15 -7.65
C ALA A 102 1.11 21.30 -6.51
N ARG A 103 2.26 20.63 -6.60
CA ARG A 103 3.38 20.83 -5.67
C ARG A 103 3.88 22.27 -5.69
N ASP A 104 4.09 22.85 -6.87
CA ASP A 104 4.63 24.22 -7.01
C ASP A 104 3.64 25.29 -6.52
N LEU A 105 2.34 24.97 -6.52
CA LEU A 105 1.26 25.80 -5.97
C LEU A 105 0.96 25.50 -4.49
N ASP A 106 1.68 24.56 -3.87
CA ASP A 106 1.45 24.11 -2.48
C ASP A 106 -0.01 23.70 -2.20
N VAL A 107 -0.61 23.00 -3.17
CA VAL A 107 -1.99 22.50 -3.10
C VAL A 107 -2.15 21.60 -1.87
N LYS A 108 -3.15 21.90 -1.05
CA LYS A 108 -3.44 21.17 0.20
C LYS A 108 -4.33 19.96 -0.04
N GLU A 109 -4.37 19.08 0.95
CA GLU A 109 -5.19 17.86 0.91
C GLU A 109 -6.66 18.18 0.68
N GLU A 110 -7.19 19.24 1.30
CA GLU A 110 -8.58 19.65 1.14
C GLU A 110 -8.90 20.10 -0.29
N GLU A 111 -7.92 20.64 -1.01
CA GLU A 111 -8.07 21.02 -2.41
C GLU A 111 -8.06 19.81 -3.34
N TRP A 112 -7.23 18.80 -3.04
CA TRP A 112 -7.25 17.52 -3.74
C TRP A 112 -8.57 16.78 -3.56
N ILE A 113 -9.10 16.74 -2.33
CA ILE A 113 -10.40 16.12 -2.04
C ILE A 113 -11.50 16.79 -2.87
N LYS A 114 -11.56 18.13 -2.88
CA LYS A 114 -12.53 18.87 -3.71
C LYS A 114 -12.38 18.56 -5.20
N PHE A 115 -11.16 18.48 -5.70
CA PHE A 115 -10.91 18.14 -7.11
C PHE A 115 -11.41 16.73 -7.46
N ILE A 116 -11.23 15.75 -6.57
CA ILE A 116 -11.74 14.39 -6.76
C ILE A 116 -13.27 14.37 -6.73
N GLU A 117 -13.89 15.05 -5.76
CA GLU A 117 -15.35 15.17 -5.65
C GLU A 117 -15.98 15.83 -6.90
N GLU A 118 -15.29 16.80 -7.51
CA GLU A 118 -15.72 17.42 -8.77
C GLU A 118 -15.69 16.41 -9.92
N ILE A 119 -14.64 15.60 -10.04
CA ILE A 119 -14.55 14.53 -11.06
C ILE A 119 -15.64 13.48 -10.87
N GLU A 120 -15.93 13.09 -9.63
CA GLU A 120 -16.97 12.09 -9.33
C GLU A 120 -18.37 12.57 -9.72
N LYS A 121 -18.67 13.87 -9.56
CA LYS A 121 -19.97 14.46 -9.94
C LYS A 121 -20.20 14.48 -11.45
N GLU A 122 -19.13 14.44 -12.25
CA GLU A 122 -19.20 14.42 -13.71
C GLU A 122 -19.32 13.00 -14.31
N ARG A 123 -19.31 11.96 -13.46
CA ARG A 123 -19.44 10.56 -13.87
C ARG A 123 -20.79 9.96 -13.52
#